data_AF-A0A7G6XD92-F1
#
_entry.id   AF-A0A7G6XD92-F1
#
_cell.length_a   1.000
_cell.length_b   1.000
_cell.length_c   1.000
_cell.angle_alpha   90.00
_cell.angle_beta   90.00
_cell.angle_gamma   90.00
#
_symmetry.space_group_name_H-M   'P 1'
#
loop_
_entity.id
_entity.type
_entity.pdbx_description
1 polymer ?
#
loop_
_entity_poly.entity_id
_entity_poly.type
_entity_poly.pdbx_seq_one_letter_code
_entity_poly.pdbx_strand_id
1 'polypeptide(L)'
;MGPAGAARARPPRTVHAPRRPRPRLCLLYELAAVAAWITVIALTVTGAVHGARPQAPAPAGEAPHHHTAPSHAAHAVPGAGVVGGLAMWALMCVAMMLPAALPALAHVGANSLRRRRQRAMAGFAAVYLAMWTGYGALLLALAPLWSRLPADAVLACALAAGWQRTVHKRRALRDCHRSSPLPAGGLRALAGTGRFGLRHGGACLRSCWALMLVMAVAGGGPGMLGWMAALTAIVTTERFARTPRRSANLAAAALAAAALAVALTPALT
;
A
#
# COMPACT_ATOMS: atom_id res chain seq x y z
N MET A 1 53.13 -23.22 -45.67
CA MET A 1 51.81 -23.78 -45.30
C MET A 1 51.62 -23.64 -43.79
N GLY A 2 50.70 -22.78 -43.34
CA GLY A 2 50.38 -22.58 -41.93
C GLY A 2 48.96 -21.99 -41.81
N PRO A 3 48.07 -22.54 -40.96
CA PRO A 3 46.63 -22.41 -41.14
C PRO A 3 46.07 -21.05 -40.69
N ALA A 4 45.14 -20.54 -41.50
CA ALA A 4 44.35 -19.35 -41.25
C ALA A 4 43.60 -19.43 -39.91
N GLY A 5 43.87 -18.47 -39.03
CA GLY A 5 43.13 -18.28 -37.79
C GLY A 5 41.71 -17.80 -38.09
N ALA A 6 40.75 -18.72 -38.02
CA ALA A 6 39.33 -18.40 -38.12
C ALA A 6 38.91 -17.54 -36.92
N ALA A 7 38.81 -16.23 -37.13
CA ALA A 7 38.21 -15.29 -36.19
C ALA A 7 36.74 -15.69 -35.97
N ARG A 8 36.43 -16.30 -34.82
CA ARG A 8 35.05 -16.60 -34.41
C ARG A 8 34.31 -15.28 -34.19
N ALA A 9 33.55 -14.86 -35.19
CA ALA A 9 32.64 -13.74 -35.08
C ALA A 9 31.62 -14.01 -33.96
N ARG A 10 31.62 -13.17 -32.92
CA ARG A 10 30.67 -13.22 -31.82
C ARG A 10 29.28 -12.90 -32.41
N PRO A 11 28.27 -13.77 -32.25
CA PRO A 11 26.96 -13.50 -32.84
C PRO A 11 26.39 -12.20 -32.27
N PRO A 12 25.71 -11.38 -33.09
CA PRO A 12 25.13 -10.13 -32.64
C PRO A 12 24.15 -10.42 -31.50
N ARG A 13 24.33 -9.75 -30.36
CA ARG A 13 23.36 -9.76 -29.25
C ARG A 13 22.04 -9.25 -29.82
N THR A 14 21.11 -10.15 -30.08
CA THR A 14 19.75 -9.79 -30.48
C THR A 14 19.12 -9.03 -29.32
N VAL A 15 18.98 -7.71 -29.47
CA VAL A 15 18.22 -6.88 -28.54
C VAL A 15 16.77 -7.33 -28.69
N HIS A 16 16.29 -8.16 -27.76
CA HIS A 16 14.89 -8.55 -27.72
C HIS A 16 14.04 -7.29 -27.62
N ALA A 17 13.26 -7.01 -28.67
CA ALA A 17 12.26 -5.95 -28.65
C ALA A 17 11.36 -6.16 -27.42
N PRO A 18 11.09 -5.12 -26.62
CA PRO A 18 10.27 -5.24 -25.44
C PRO A 18 8.87 -5.71 -25.86
N ARG A 19 8.52 -6.96 -25.55
CA ARG A 19 7.18 -7.51 -25.79
C ARG A 19 6.21 -6.73 -24.92
N ARG A 20 5.46 -5.80 -25.52
CA ARG A 20 4.48 -5.00 -24.79
C ARG A 20 3.51 -5.92 -24.05
N PRO A 21 3.27 -5.69 -22.75
CA PRO A 21 2.26 -6.44 -22.03
C PRO A 21 0.88 -6.25 -22.70
N ARG A 22 0.07 -7.32 -22.79
CA ARG A 22 -1.29 -7.19 -23.31
C ARG A 22 -2.10 -6.27 -22.38
N PRO A 23 -2.69 -5.17 -22.88
CA PRO A 23 -3.35 -4.16 -22.05
C PRO A 23 -4.52 -4.74 -21.25
N ARG A 24 -5.23 -5.73 -21.81
CA ARG A 24 -6.39 -6.39 -21.17
C ARG A 24 -6.11 -6.98 -19.78
N LEU A 25 -4.86 -7.39 -19.54
CA LEU A 25 -4.47 -8.05 -18.29
C LEU A 25 -4.18 -7.06 -17.17
N CYS A 26 -3.54 -5.94 -17.49
CA CYS A 26 -3.37 -4.84 -16.55
C CYS A 26 -4.72 -4.18 -16.23
N LEU A 27 -5.60 -4.10 -17.24
CA LEU A 27 -6.95 -3.57 -17.08
C LEU A 27 -7.74 -4.31 -15.99
N LEU A 28 -7.60 -5.63 -15.85
CA LEU A 28 -8.28 -6.39 -14.78
C LEU A 28 -7.84 -5.93 -13.37
N TYR A 29 -6.55 -5.65 -13.18
CA TYR A 29 -6.04 -5.16 -11.89
C TYR A 29 -6.44 -3.69 -11.64
N GLU A 30 -6.51 -2.88 -12.70
CA GLU A 30 -7.04 -1.51 -12.62
C GLU A 30 -8.51 -1.51 -12.23
N LEU A 31 -9.34 -2.34 -12.89
CA LEU A 31 -10.76 -2.50 -12.57
C LEU A 31 -10.94 -3.01 -11.13
N ALA A 32 -10.10 -3.93 -10.67
CA ALA A 32 -10.12 -4.39 -9.28
C ALA A 32 -9.79 -3.27 -8.28
N ALA A 33 -8.82 -2.40 -8.59
CA ALA A 33 -8.50 -1.25 -7.75
C ALA A 33 -9.62 -0.20 -7.74
N VAL A 34 -10.24 0.06 -8.89
CA VAL A 34 -11.41 0.96 -9.01
C VAL A 34 -12.60 0.41 -8.24
N ALA A 35 -12.90 -0.88 -8.40
CA ALA A 35 -13.96 -1.54 -7.65
C ALA A 35 -13.71 -1.44 -6.14
N ALA A 36 -12.48 -1.67 -5.68
CA ALA A 36 -12.11 -1.51 -4.27
C ALA A 36 -12.33 -0.08 -3.75
N TRP A 37 -11.98 0.94 -4.54
CA TRP A 37 -12.28 2.34 -4.20
C TRP A 37 -13.78 2.59 -4.08
N ILE A 38 -14.56 2.14 -5.05
CA ILE A 38 -16.02 2.28 -5.03
C ILE A 38 -16.61 1.60 -3.79
N THR A 39 -16.14 0.39 -3.45
CA THR A 39 -16.58 -0.33 -2.26
C THR A 39 -16.24 0.43 -0.99
N VAL A 40 -15.01 0.95 -0.83
CA VAL A 40 -14.64 1.74 0.35
C VAL A 40 -15.50 2.99 0.48
N ILE A 41 -15.70 3.73 -0.62
CA ILE A 41 -16.54 4.92 -0.64
C ILE A 41 -17.98 4.54 -0.25
N ALA A 42 -18.56 3.52 -0.86
CA ALA A 42 -19.91 3.06 -0.55
C ALA A 42 -20.05 2.68 0.94
N LEU A 43 -19.11 1.91 1.49
CA LEU A 43 -19.12 1.50 2.90
C LEU A 43 -19.02 2.71 3.85
N THR A 44 -18.25 3.73 3.47
CA THR A 44 -18.10 4.94 4.29
C THR A 44 -19.32 5.86 4.22
N VAL A 45 -19.88 6.07 3.03
CA VAL A 45 -21.07 6.90 2.82
C VAL A 45 -22.32 6.26 3.45
N THR A 46 -22.41 4.93 3.45
CA THR A 46 -23.51 4.20 4.09
C THR A 46 -23.36 4.08 5.62
N GLY A 47 -22.27 4.59 6.20
CA GLY A 47 -22.01 4.51 7.64
C GLY A 47 -21.65 3.10 8.15
N ALA A 48 -21.48 2.13 7.25
CA ALA A 48 -21.12 0.75 7.60
C ALA A 48 -19.73 0.64 8.26
N VAL A 49 -18.87 1.64 8.09
CA VAL A 49 -17.52 1.70 8.66
C VAL A 49 -17.48 2.46 10.00
N HIS A 50 -18.37 3.41 10.24
CA HIS A 50 -18.29 4.32 11.39
C HIS A 50 -19.24 4.00 12.54
N GLY A 51 -20.09 2.97 12.43
CA GLY A 51 -20.91 2.51 13.56
C GLY A 51 -21.84 3.57 14.17
N ALA A 52 -22.15 4.65 13.45
CA ALA A 52 -23.12 5.63 13.87
C ALA A 52 -24.53 5.12 13.54
N ARG A 53 -25.06 4.20 14.34
CA ARG A 53 -26.51 4.20 14.56
C ARG A 53 -26.83 5.51 15.28
N PRO A 54 -27.85 6.29 14.86
CA PRO A 54 -28.39 7.32 15.73
C PRO A 54 -28.75 6.63 17.06
N GLN A 55 -28.18 7.14 18.16
CA GLN A 55 -28.55 6.70 19.49
C GLN A 55 -30.07 6.85 19.59
N ALA A 56 -30.80 5.73 19.69
CA ALA A 56 -32.17 5.80 20.16
C ALA A 56 -32.13 6.53 21.52
N PRO A 57 -33.03 7.49 21.78
CA PRO A 57 -33.03 8.21 23.04
C PRO A 57 -33.02 7.18 24.17
N ALA A 58 -31.99 7.29 25.04
CA ALA A 58 -31.81 6.36 26.15
C ALA A 58 -33.09 6.37 27.01
N PRO A 59 -33.62 5.21 27.42
CA PRO A 59 -34.65 5.19 28.45
C PRO A 59 -34.05 5.86 29.70
N ALA A 60 -34.76 6.86 30.22
CA ALA A 60 -34.35 7.58 31.41
C ALA A 60 -34.29 6.62 32.61
N GLY A 61 -33.09 6.25 33.08
CA GLY A 61 -32.98 5.45 34.31
C GLY A 61 -31.63 4.82 34.64
N GLU A 62 -30.79 4.44 33.67
CA GLU A 62 -29.55 3.71 33.99
C GLU A 62 -28.33 4.63 34.15
N ALA A 63 -27.64 4.52 35.29
CA ALA A 63 -26.35 5.16 35.55
C ALA A 63 -25.27 4.68 34.55
N PRO A 64 -24.38 5.57 34.08
CA PRO A 64 -23.37 5.20 33.09
C PRO A 64 -22.24 4.38 33.72
N HIS A 65 -22.26 3.06 33.51
CA HIS A 65 -21.07 2.22 33.66
C HIS A 65 -20.17 2.45 32.44
N HIS A 66 -19.14 3.27 32.59
CA HIS A 66 -18.16 3.55 31.53
C HIS A 66 -17.26 2.34 31.26
N HIS A 67 -17.75 1.37 30.50
CA HIS A 67 -16.89 0.47 29.74
C HIS A 67 -16.54 1.15 28.41
N THR A 68 -15.64 2.13 28.45
CA THR A 68 -14.97 2.63 27.24
C THR A 68 -14.05 1.53 26.73
N ALA A 69 -14.59 0.64 25.90
CA ALA A 69 -13.77 -0.21 25.05
C ALA A 69 -12.82 0.69 24.24
N PRO A 70 -11.53 0.37 24.11
CA PRO A 70 -10.60 1.18 23.35
C PRO A 70 -11.04 1.20 21.88
N SER A 71 -11.65 2.31 21.46
CA SER A 71 -12.11 2.58 20.10
C SER A 71 -10.93 2.91 19.19
N HIS A 72 -10.04 1.95 18.98
CA HIS A 72 -8.91 2.08 18.05
C HIS A 72 -8.79 0.90 17.08
N ALA A 73 -9.83 0.07 16.96
CA ALA A 73 -10.00 -0.76 15.77
C ALA A 73 -10.46 0.17 14.62
N ALA A 74 -9.56 1.05 14.18
CA ALA A 74 -9.80 2.19 13.28
C ALA A 74 -10.32 1.83 11.87
N HIS A 75 -10.58 0.55 11.60
CA HIS A 75 -11.15 0.05 10.35
C HIS A 75 -12.17 -1.08 10.58
N ALA A 76 -12.67 -1.26 11.80
CA ALA A 76 -13.61 -2.34 12.09
C ALA A 76 -15.03 -1.97 11.64
N VAL A 77 -15.60 -2.81 10.78
CA VAL A 77 -17.06 -2.88 10.64
C VAL A 77 -17.65 -3.24 12.02
N PRO A 78 -18.65 -2.50 12.54
CA PRO A 78 -19.26 -2.79 13.83
C PRO A 78 -19.70 -4.27 13.91
N GLY A 79 -19.22 -5.00 14.92
CA GLY A 79 -19.52 -6.42 15.13
C GLY A 79 -18.58 -7.43 14.46
N ALA A 80 -17.62 -6.99 13.64
CA ALA A 80 -16.74 -7.90 12.88
C ALA A 80 -15.36 -8.18 13.52
N GLY A 81 -15.05 -7.53 14.65
CA GLY A 81 -13.80 -7.75 15.41
C GLY A 81 -12.52 -7.54 14.59
N VAL A 82 -11.43 -8.21 14.98
CA VAL A 82 -10.11 -8.13 14.32
C VAL A 82 -10.19 -8.55 12.84
N VAL A 83 -11.07 -9.50 12.50
CA VAL A 83 -11.25 -10.01 11.14
C VAL A 83 -11.84 -8.92 10.22
N GLY A 84 -12.84 -8.19 10.69
CA GLY A 84 -13.41 -7.05 9.94
C GLY A 84 -12.41 -5.93 9.72
N GLY A 85 -11.62 -5.58 10.74
CA GLY A 85 -10.54 -4.59 10.62
C GLY A 85 -9.49 -4.99 9.60
N LEU A 86 -9.07 -6.27 9.59
CA LEU A 86 -8.15 -6.81 8.58
C LEU A 86 -8.75 -6.83 7.17
N ALA A 87 -10.03 -7.17 7.03
CA ALA A 87 -10.71 -7.18 5.74
C ALA A 87 -10.79 -5.77 5.15
N MET A 88 -11.15 -4.77 5.96
CA MET A 88 -11.18 -3.38 5.54
C MET A 88 -9.79 -2.86 5.20
N TRP A 89 -8.77 -3.19 6.02
CA TRP A 89 -7.37 -2.88 5.72
C TRP A 89 -6.92 -3.49 4.39
N ALA A 90 -7.24 -4.76 4.14
CA ALA A 90 -6.93 -5.43 2.89
C ALA A 90 -7.60 -4.74 1.71
N LEU A 91 -8.87 -4.35 1.85
CA LEU A 91 -9.61 -3.60 0.83
C LEU A 91 -8.95 -2.25 0.53
N MET A 92 -8.55 -1.49 1.56
CA MET A 92 -7.81 -0.23 1.41
C MET A 92 -6.44 -0.47 0.74
N CYS A 93 -5.73 -1.53 1.10
CA CYS A 93 -4.48 -1.90 0.45
C CYS A 93 -4.68 -2.22 -1.04
N VAL A 94 -5.75 -2.92 -1.41
CA VAL A 94 -6.09 -3.15 -2.83
C VAL A 94 -6.37 -1.82 -3.53
N ALA A 95 -7.17 -0.94 -2.93
CA ALA A 95 -7.50 0.36 -3.52
C ALA A 95 -6.28 1.27 -3.74
N MET A 96 -5.36 1.33 -2.77
CA MET A 96 -4.24 2.29 -2.80
C MET A 96 -2.94 1.70 -3.34
N MET A 97 -2.61 0.46 -2.98
CA MET A 97 -1.29 -0.13 -3.21
C MET A 97 -1.23 -0.96 -4.49
N LEU A 98 -2.36 -1.49 -4.98
CA LEU A 98 -2.42 -2.22 -6.25
C LEU A 98 -2.11 -1.31 -7.46
N PRO A 99 -2.65 -0.09 -7.58
CA PRO A 99 -2.30 0.84 -8.67
C PRO A 99 -0.78 1.07 -8.75
N ALA A 100 -0.16 1.24 -7.59
CA ALA A 100 1.26 1.48 -7.47
C ALA A 100 2.10 0.25 -7.92
N ALA A 101 1.54 -0.96 -7.86
CA ALA A 101 2.17 -2.20 -8.31
C ALA A 101 1.97 -2.51 -9.81
N LEU A 102 1.14 -1.75 -10.53
CA LEU A 102 0.84 -1.99 -11.95
C LEU A 102 2.08 -2.07 -12.85
N PRO A 103 3.10 -1.19 -12.74
CA PRO A 103 4.31 -1.31 -13.55
C PRO A 103 5.06 -2.64 -13.31
N ALA A 104 5.07 -3.12 -12.06
CA ALA A 104 5.71 -4.39 -11.70
C ALA A 104 4.88 -5.59 -12.18
N LEU A 105 3.54 -5.52 -12.11
CA LEU A 105 2.64 -6.50 -12.71
C LEU A 105 2.83 -6.60 -14.22
N ALA A 106 2.97 -5.46 -14.89
CA ALA A 106 3.26 -5.37 -16.31
C ALA A 106 4.62 -6.01 -16.65
N HIS A 107 5.65 -5.74 -15.83
CA HIS A 107 6.98 -6.37 -15.95
C HIS A 107 6.92 -7.89 -15.80
N VAL A 108 6.27 -8.40 -14.74
CA VAL A 108 6.07 -9.85 -14.53
C VAL A 108 5.33 -10.46 -15.72
N GLY A 109 4.30 -9.76 -16.22
CA GLY A 109 3.52 -10.20 -17.36
C GLY A 109 4.30 -10.25 -18.68
N ALA A 110 5.20 -9.29 -18.91
CA ALA A 110 6.06 -9.24 -20.10
C ALA A 110 7.16 -10.30 -20.08
N ASN A 111 7.67 -10.65 -18.90
CA ASN A 111 8.75 -11.64 -18.71
C ASN A 111 8.26 -13.06 -18.44
N SER A 112 6.95 -13.32 -18.52
CA SER A 112 6.35 -14.64 -18.32
C SER A 112 5.90 -15.27 -19.63
N LEU A 113 5.96 -16.61 -19.71
CA LEU A 113 5.40 -17.37 -20.84
C LEU A 113 3.89 -17.15 -20.99
N ARG A 114 3.40 -17.09 -22.24
CA ARG A 114 1.99 -16.79 -22.56
C ARG A 114 0.98 -17.64 -21.78
N ARG A 115 1.24 -18.95 -21.63
CA ARG A 115 0.36 -19.89 -20.91
C ARG A 115 0.36 -19.69 -19.39
N ARG A 116 1.41 -19.09 -18.81
CA ARG A 116 1.58 -18.94 -17.35
C ARG A 116 1.48 -17.50 -16.86
N ARG A 117 1.41 -16.53 -17.77
CA ARG A 117 1.37 -15.11 -17.48
C ARG A 117 0.33 -14.72 -16.42
N GLN A 118 -0.90 -15.23 -16.56
CA GLN A 118 -1.97 -15.01 -15.59
C GLN A 118 -1.58 -15.47 -14.19
N ARG A 119 -1.09 -16.71 -14.08
CA ARG A 119 -0.66 -17.30 -12.80
C ARG A 119 0.53 -16.56 -12.20
N ALA A 120 1.47 -16.08 -13.02
CA ALA A 120 2.62 -15.31 -12.54
C ALA A 120 2.20 -13.92 -12.02
N MET A 121 1.35 -13.20 -12.76
CA MET A 121 0.82 -11.91 -12.30
C MET A 121 -0.03 -12.06 -11.04
N ALA A 122 -0.89 -13.09 -10.98
CA ALA A 122 -1.68 -13.40 -9.79
C ALA A 122 -0.81 -13.80 -8.59
N GLY A 123 0.21 -14.63 -8.80
CA GLY A 123 1.15 -15.00 -7.74
C GLY A 123 1.94 -13.81 -7.20
N PHE A 124 2.39 -12.90 -8.07
CA PHE A 124 3.01 -11.65 -7.64
C PHE A 124 2.03 -10.78 -6.83
N ALA A 125 0.81 -10.58 -7.34
CA ALA A 125 -0.21 -9.79 -6.65
C ALA A 125 -0.55 -10.38 -5.27
N ALA A 126 -0.68 -11.71 -5.18
CA ALA A 126 -0.96 -12.41 -3.93
C ALA A 126 0.15 -12.20 -2.90
N VAL A 127 1.42 -12.36 -3.29
CA VAL A 127 2.56 -12.12 -2.39
C VAL A 127 2.65 -10.65 -1.96
N TYR A 128 2.42 -9.73 -2.89
CA TYR A 128 2.43 -8.30 -2.61
C TYR A 128 1.33 -7.90 -1.61
N LEU A 129 0.10 -8.36 -1.84
CA LEU A 129 -1.01 -8.12 -0.94
C LEU A 129 -0.82 -8.82 0.41
N ALA A 130 -0.27 -10.04 0.43
CA ALA A 130 0.04 -10.77 1.67
C ALA A 130 1.03 -10.01 2.57
N MET A 131 2.04 -9.33 1.98
CA MET A 131 2.93 -8.47 2.77
C MET A 131 2.20 -7.27 3.37
N TRP A 132 1.29 -6.66 2.61
CA TRP A 132 0.51 -5.53 3.07
C TRP A 132 -0.52 -5.91 4.14
N THR A 133 -1.18 -7.05 4.00
CA THR A 133 -2.09 -7.58 5.01
C THR A 133 -1.34 -8.01 6.26
N GLY A 134 -0.16 -8.63 6.12
CA GLY A 134 0.72 -8.95 7.25
C GLY A 134 1.16 -7.71 8.02
N TYR A 135 1.46 -6.60 7.34
CA TYR A 135 1.74 -5.32 7.99
C TYR A 135 0.51 -4.75 8.72
N GLY A 136 -0.68 -4.84 8.12
CA GLY A 136 -1.92 -4.47 8.80
C GLY A 136 -2.18 -5.30 10.06
N ALA A 137 -1.94 -6.60 9.99
CA ALA A 137 -2.04 -7.50 11.15
C ALA A 137 -1.05 -7.11 12.25
N LEU A 138 0.19 -6.79 11.88
CA LEU A 138 1.19 -6.27 12.81
C LEU A 138 0.72 -4.97 13.46
N LEU A 139 0.15 -4.05 12.67
CA LEU A 139 -0.36 -2.79 13.22
C LEU A 139 -1.54 -3.01 14.16
N LEU A 140 -2.48 -3.88 13.83
CA LEU A 140 -3.60 -4.23 14.71
C LEU A 140 -3.12 -4.89 16.00
N ALA A 141 -2.09 -5.74 15.95
CA ALA A 141 -1.50 -6.35 17.13
C ALA A 141 -0.78 -5.33 18.03
N LEU A 142 -0.20 -4.28 17.43
CA LEU A 142 0.50 -3.20 18.14
C LEU A 142 -0.41 -2.03 18.53
N ALA A 143 -1.66 -2.01 18.05
CA ALA A 143 -2.68 -1.02 18.41
C ALA A 143 -2.77 -0.65 19.90
N PRO A 144 -2.74 -1.61 20.85
CA PRO A 144 -2.82 -1.29 22.27
C PRO A 144 -1.62 -0.48 22.82
N LEU A 145 -0.49 -0.43 22.12
CA LEU A 145 0.68 0.34 22.56
C LEU A 145 0.49 1.84 22.33
N TRP A 146 -0.11 2.24 21.21
CA TRP A 146 -0.31 3.64 20.88
C TRP A 146 -1.69 4.18 21.25
N SER A 147 -2.68 3.32 21.51
CA SER A 147 -4.00 3.75 22.00
C SER A 147 -3.95 4.42 23.39
N ARG A 148 -2.80 4.34 24.07
CA ARG A 148 -2.55 4.98 25.38
C ARG A 148 -1.82 6.32 25.26
N LEU A 149 -1.37 6.68 24.06
CA LEU A 149 -0.61 7.91 23.84
C LEU A 149 -1.56 9.06 23.49
N PRO A 150 -1.48 10.21 24.20
CA PRO A 150 -2.13 11.42 23.73
C PRO A 150 -1.52 11.83 22.38
N ALA A 151 -2.36 12.23 21.42
CA ALA A 151 -1.96 12.72 20.10
C ALA A 151 -1.19 11.72 19.19
N ASP A 152 -1.60 10.45 19.20
CA ASP A 152 -1.10 9.38 18.33
C ASP A 152 -1.03 9.77 16.84
N ALA A 153 -2.05 10.47 16.33
CA ALA A 153 -2.10 10.95 14.95
C ALA A 153 -1.02 12.00 14.63
N VAL A 154 -0.73 12.92 15.58
CA VAL A 154 0.31 13.94 15.44
C VAL A 154 1.68 13.27 15.39
N LEU A 155 1.93 12.32 16.28
CA LEU A 155 3.19 11.58 16.33
C LEU A 155 3.39 10.74 15.06
N ALA A 156 2.34 10.08 14.57
CA ALA A 156 2.39 9.32 13.32
C ALA A 156 2.71 10.24 12.13
N CYS A 157 2.09 11.42 12.05
CA CYS A 157 2.35 12.39 10.98
C CYS A 157 3.78 12.95 11.06
N ALA A 158 4.27 13.28 12.26
CA ALA A 158 5.63 13.75 12.48
C ALA A 158 6.67 12.69 12.09
N LEU A 159 6.44 11.43 12.50
CA LEU A 159 7.28 10.29 12.12
C LEU A 159 7.30 10.10 10.60
N ALA A 160 6.14 10.17 9.96
CA ALA A 160 6.04 10.07 8.51
C ALA A 160 6.76 11.23 7.81
N ALA A 161 6.62 12.47 8.28
CA ALA A 161 7.32 13.63 7.75
C ALA A 161 8.86 13.52 7.91
N GLY A 162 9.33 12.96 9.03
CA GLY A 162 10.75 12.64 9.23
C GLY A 162 11.21 11.56 8.25
N TRP A 163 10.45 10.45 8.15
CA TRP A 163 10.73 9.34 7.24
C TRP A 163 10.85 9.80 5.78
N GLN A 164 10.00 10.75 5.36
CA GLN A 164 10.01 11.34 4.03
C GLN A 164 11.37 11.89 3.60
N ARG A 165 12.10 12.50 4.53
CA ARG A 165 13.39 13.17 4.25
C ARG A 165 14.60 12.22 4.29
N THR A 166 14.42 10.99 4.74
CA THR A 166 15.54 10.06 4.97
C THR A 166 16.19 9.56 3.67
N VAL A 167 17.50 9.26 3.75
CA VAL A 167 18.22 8.54 2.70
C VAL A 167 17.66 7.12 2.51
N HIS A 168 17.16 6.51 3.59
CA HIS A 168 16.60 5.17 3.59
C HIS A 168 15.33 5.09 2.73
N LYS A 169 14.40 6.05 2.86
CA LYS A 169 13.24 6.13 1.98
C LYS A 169 13.64 6.24 0.51
N ARG A 170 14.61 7.09 0.19
CA ARG A 170 15.11 7.24 -1.20
C ARG A 170 15.76 5.95 -1.74
N ARG A 171 16.44 5.18 -0.89
CA ARG A 171 16.95 3.85 -1.25
C ARG A 171 15.80 2.87 -1.50
N ALA A 172 14.80 2.82 -0.61
CA ALA A 172 13.62 1.98 -0.76
C ALA A 172 12.84 2.28 -2.05
N LEU A 173 12.60 3.55 -2.38
CA LEU A 173 11.94 3.95 -3.63
C LEU A 173 12.74 3.50 -4.87
N ARG A 174 14.06 3.60 -4.86
CA ARG A 174 14.91 3.06 -5.93
C ARG A 174 14.79 1.54 -6.05
N ASP A 175 14.73 0.83 -4.93
CA ASP A 175 14.53 -0.60 -4.92
C ASP A 175 13.13 -0.99 -5.48
N CYS A 176 12.10 -0.16 -5.26
CA CYS A 176 10.77 -0.35 -5.85
C CYS A 176 10.76 -0.25 -7.39
N HIS A 177 11.77 0.35 -8.01
CA HIS A 177 11.90 0.43 -9.47
C HIS A 177 12.85 -0.64 -10.04
N ARG A 178 13.56 -1.39 -9.20
CA ARG A 178 14.48 -2.44 -9.66
C ARG A 178 13.69 -3.62 -10.23
N SER A 179 13.87 -3.86 -11.52
CA SER A 179 13.41 -5.07 -12.17
C SER A 179 14.46 -6.18 -12.06
N SER A 180 13.99 -7.42 -11.96
CA SER A 180 14.84 -8.62 -12.05
C SER A 180 14.39 -9.46 -13.24
N PRO A 181 15.30 -10.14 -13.95
CA PRO A 181 14.92 -11.15 -14.92
C PRO A 181 14.20 -12.30 -14.20
N LEU A 182 13.09 -12.77 -14.78
CA LEU A 182 12.36 -13.94 -14.29
C LEU A 182 12.86 -15.20 -15.03
N PRO A 183 13.04 -16.34 -14.33
CA PRO A 183 13.41 -17.60 -14.99
C PRO A 183 12.38 -18.05 -16.03
N ALA A 184 12.86 -18.65 -17.13
CA ALA A 184 12.04 -18.97 -18.30
C ALA A 184 10.95 -20.04 -18.06
N GLY A 185 11.09 -20.94 -17.07
CA GLY A 185 10.10 -22.00 -16.85
C GLY A 185 10.28 -22.83 -15.58
N GLY A 186 9.32 -23.75 -15.37
CA GLY A 186 9.32 -24.72 -14.28
C GLY A 186 9.07 -24.15 -12.88
N LEU A 187 9.41 -24.94 -11.86
CA LEU A 187 9.35 -24.53 -10.43
C LEU A 187 10.21 -23.28 -10.16
N ARG A 188 11.32 -23.12 -10.91
CA ARG A 188 12.19 -21.93 -10.84
C ARG A 188 11.47 -20.65 -11.26
N ALA A 189 10.55 -20.71 -12.23
CA ALA A 189 9.75 -19.55 -12.62
C ALA A 189 8.74 -19.15 -11.53
N LEU A 190 8.13 -20.13 -10.85
CA LEU A 190 7.20 -19.86 -9.75
C LEU A 190 7.95 -19.27 -8.54
N ALA A 191 9.06 -19.90 -8.14
CA ALA A 191 9.92 -19.40 -7.08
C ALA A 191 10.52 -18.03 -7.42
N GLY A 192 10.88 -17.80 -8.69
CA GLY A 192 11.38 -16.51 -9.18
C GLY A 192 10.33 -15.40 -9.10
N THR A 193 9.08 -15.71 -9.45
CA THR A 193 7.95 -14.78 -9.32
C THR A 193 7.67 -14.44 -7.86
N GLY A 194 7.64 -15.45 -6.99
CA GLY A 194 7.47 -15.25 -5.55
C GLY A 194 8.60 -14.41 -4.95
N ARG A 195 9.87 -14.73 -5.27
CA ARG A 195 11.03 -13.96 -4.80
C ARG A 195 11.04 -12.52 -5.31
N PHE A 196 10.61 -12.30 -6.55
CA PHE A 196 10.41 -10.95 -7.08
C PHE A 196 9.30 -10.21 -6.31
N GLY A 197 8.17 -10.87 -6.05
CA GLY A 197 7.09 -10.36 -5.21
C GLY A 197 7.55 -9.96 -3.81
N LEU A 198 8.30 -10.81 -3.11
CA LEU A 198 8.83 -10.54 -1.77
C LEU A 198 9.80 -9.34 -1.78
N ARG A 199 10.71 -9.26 -2.77
CA ARG A 199 11.66 -8.15 -2.87
C ARG A 199 10.95 -6.82 -3.15
N HIS A 200 10.00 -6.84 -4.09
CA HIS A 200 9.25 -5.65 -4.49
C HIS A 200 8.27 -5.19 -3.40
N GLY A 201 7.55 -6.14 -2.80
CA GLY A 201 6.65 -5.90 -1.67
C GLY A 201 7.43 -5.36 -0.47
N GLY A 202 8.57 -5.97 -0.11
CA GLY A 202 9.41 -5.49 0.99
C GLY A 202 10.03 -4.11 0.72
N ALA A 203 10.39 -3.80 -0.53
CA ALA A 203 10.82 -2.45 -0.90
C ALA A 203 9.66 -1.43 -0.75
N CYS A 204 8.47 -1.80 -1.24
CA CYS A 204 7.28 -0.96 -1.17
C CYS A 204 6.84 -0.71 0.27
N LEU A 205 6.88 -1.74 1.11
CA LEU A 205 6.59 -1.65 2.53
C LEU A 205 7.58 -0.68 3.19
N ARG A 206 8.90 -0.87 2.99
CA ARG A 206 9.92 0.05 3.52
C ARG A 206 9.75 1.49 3.03
N SER A 207 9.29 1.74 1.81
CA SER A 207 9.09 3.13 1.36
C SER A 207 7.87 3.79 1.98
N CYS A 208 6.79 3.03 2.20
CA CYS A 208 5.46 3.57 2.50
C CYS A 208 4.94 3.21 3.91
N TRP A 209 5.67 2.44 4.73
CA TRP A 209 5.20 2.00 6.05
C TRP A 209 4.72 3.15 6.92
N ALA A 210 5.48 4.25 6.99
CA ALA A 210 5.15 5.38 7.84
C ALA A 210 3.88 6.12 7.35
N LEU A 211 3.66 6.20 6.03
CA LEU A 211 2.42 6.76 5.47
C LEU A 211 1.22 5.86 5.81
N MET A 212 1.41 4.55 5.76
CA MET A 212 0.36 3.59 6.09
C MET A 212 0.10 3.51 7.60
N LEU A 213 1.10 3.82 8.44
CA LEU A 213 0.91 4.02 9.87
C LEU A 213 0.02 5.24 10.12
N VAL A 214 0.23 6.37 9.41
CA VAL A 214 -0.67 7.52 9.47
C VAL A 214 -2.08 7.12 9.09
N MET A 215 -2.25 6.32 8.03
CA MET A 215 -3.57 5.80 7.64
C MET A 215 -4.23 4.96 8.74
N ALA A 216 -3.45 4.08 9.40
CA ALA A 216 -3.97 3.22 10.46
C ALA A 216 -4.43 4.01 11.69
N VAL A 217 -3.75 5.11 12.02
CA VAL A 217 -4.03 5.93 13.20
C VAL A 217 -5.11 6.97 12.91
N ALA A 218 -4.93 7.77 11.84
CA ALA A 218 -5.84 8.87 11.50
C ALA A 218 -7.09 8.41 10.71
N GLY A 219 -7.06 7.20 10.17
CA GLY A 219 -8.11 6.66 9.30
C GLY A 219 -9.39 6.23 9.99
N GLY A 220 -9.42 6.12 11.31
CA GLY A 220 -10.64 5.74 12.04
C GLY A 220 -11.69 6.84 12.15
N GLY A 221 -11.32 8.09 11.85
CA GLY A 221 -12.21 9.23 11.99
C GLY A 221 -13.13 9.51 10.79
N PRO A 222 -14.03 10.51 10.90
CA PRO A 222 -14.89 10.95 9.80
C PRO A 222 -14.12 11.44 8.57
N GLY A 223 -12.82 11.76 8.72
CA GLY A 223 -11.91 12.14 7.63
C GLY A 223 -11.22 10.98 6.90
N MET A 224 -11.62 9.71 7.11
CA MET A 224 -10.94 8.53 6.53
C MET A 224 -10.70 8.65 5.03
N LEU A 225 -11.72 9.04 4.25
CA LEU A 225 -11.63 9.19 2.79
C LEU A 225 -10.63 10.27 2.39
N GLY A 226 -10.59 11.39 3.11
CA GLY A 226 -9.65 12.47 2.86
C GLY A 226 -8.20 12.01 3.06
N TRP A 227 -7.92 11.33 4.18
CA TRP A 227 -6.61 10.74 4.44
C TRP A 227 -6.22 9.68 3.40
N MET A 228 -7.15 8.80 3.05
CA MET A 228 -6.93 7.75 2.06
C MET A 228 -6.60 8.35 0.68
N ALA A 229 -7.35 9.37 0.24
CA ALA A 229 -7.09 10.05 -1.02
C ALA A 229 -5.74 10.79 -1.00
N ALA A 230 -5.45 11.55 0.06
CA ALA A 230 -4.21 12.30 0.21
C ALA A 230 -2.98 11.38 0.21
N LEU A 231 -3.00 10.31 1.00
CA LEU A 231 -1.90 9.36 1.07
C LEU A 231 -1.72 8.59 -0.25
N THR A 232 -2.81 8.27 -0.95
CA THR A 232 -2.74 7.66 -2.29
C THR A 232 -2.06 8.60 -3.27
N ALA A 233 -2.42 9.89 -3.27
CA ALA A 233 -1.78 10.90 -4.11
C ALA A 233 -0.29 11.02 -3.80
N ILE A 234 0.10 11.05 -2.52
CA ILE A 234 1.51 11.08 -2.10
C ILE A 234 2.27 9.84 -2.60
N VAL A 235 1.76 8.64 -2.33
CA VAL A 235 2.42 7.39 -2.75
C VAL A 235 2.55 7.31 -4.27
N THR A 236 1.49 7.67 -5.00
CA THR A 236 1.47 7.66 -6.46
C THR A 236 2.45 8.67 -7.03
N THR A 237 2.41 9.92 -6.56
CA THR A 237 3.32 10.97 -7.01
C THR A 237 4.77 10.61 -6.72
N GLU A 238 5.11 10.11 -5.54
CA GLU A 238 6.48 9.67 -5.23
C GLU A 238 6.96 8.51 -6.10
N ARG A 239 6.07 7.59 -6.44
CA ARG A 239 6.41 6.40 -7.22
C ARG A 239 6.60 6.70 -8.70
N PHE A 240 5.91 7.71 -9.22
CA PHE A 240 5.99 8.14 -10.62
C PHE A 240 6.78 9.44 -10.84
N ALA A 241 7.23 10.09 -9.77
CA ALA A 241 8.01 11.32 -9.86
C ALA A 241 9.36 11.09 -10.56
N ARG A 242 9.65 11.94 -11.55
CA ARG A 242 10.98 12.03 -12.18
C ARG A 242 12.04 12.53 -11.20
N THR A 243 11.65 13.37 -10.24
CA THR A 243 12.51 13.94 -9.20
C THR A 243 12.04 13.53 -7.80
N PRO A 244 12.49 12.38 -7.26
CA PRO A 244 11.98 11.82 -6.00
C PRO A 244 12.28 12.69 -4.77
N ARG A 245 13.27 13.59 -4.85
CA ARG A 245 13.59 14.54 -3.77
C ARG A 245 12.50 15.61 -3.60
N ARG A 246 12.00 16.17 -4.70
CA ARG A 246 10.97 17.24 -4.63
C ARG A 246 9.64 16.68 -4.12
N SER A 247 9.20 15.54 -4.65
CA SER A 247 7.97 14.89 -4.20
C SER A 247 8.02 14.51 -2.71
N ALA A 248 9.13 13.93 -2.24
CA ALA A 248 9.29 13.58 -0.84
C ALA A 248 9.29 14.82 0.09
N ASN A 249 9.88 15.94 -0.35
CA ASN A 249 9.86 17.18 0.43
C ASN A 249 8.45 17.78 0.51
N LEU A 250 7.69 17.78 -0.60
CA LEU A 250 6.30 18.23 -0.62
C LEU A 250 5.42 17.34 0.27
N ALA A 251 5.60 16.02 0.19
CA ALA A 251 4.91 15.07 1.06
C ALA A 251 5.24 15.30 2.54
N ALA A 252 6.51 15.58 2.87
CA ALA A 252 6.91 15.92 4.24
C ALA A 252 6.24 17.21 4.72
N ALA A 253 6.17 18.23 3.87
CA ALA A 253 5.51 19.50 4.20
C ALA A 253 4.01 19.32 4.43
N ALA A 254 3.33 18.55 3.56
CA ALA A 254 1.91 18.24 3.68
C ALA A 254 1.61 17.48 4.99
N LEU A 255 2.43 16.48 5.34
CA LEU A 255 2.29 15.73 6.60
C LEU A 255 2.55 16.58 7.83
N ALA A 256 3.54 17.49 7.78
CA ALA A 256 3.81 18.41 8.88
C ALA A 256 2.66 19.41 9.07
N ALA A 257 2.09 19.94 7.97
CA ALA A 257 0.92 20.79 8.01
C ALA A 257 -0.31 20.05 8.57
N ALA A 258 -0.51 18.79 8.18
CA ALA A 258 -1.59 17.97 8.71
C ALA A 258 -1.40 17.65 10.21
N ALA A 259 -0.16 17.38 10.65
CA ALA A 259 0.16 17.22 12.06
C ALA A 259 -0.19 18.49 12.86
N LEU A 260 0.15 19.66 12.33
CA LEU A 260 -0.17 20.95 12.95
C LEU A 260 -1.68 21.19 13.00
N ALA A 261 -2.40 20.92 11.90
CA ALA A 261 -3.86 21.07 11.86
C ALA A 261 -4.54 20.19 12.91
N VAL A 262 -4.13 18.92 13.03
CA VAL A 262 -4.66 17.98 14.05
C VAL A 262 -4.27 18.40 15.47
N ALA A 263 -3.07 18.97 15.67
CA ALA A 263 -2.66 19.49 16.98
C ALA A 263 -3.46 20.74 17.40
N LEU A 264 -3.92 21.55 16.44
CA LEU A 264 -4.68 22.77 16.69
C LEU A 264 -6.19 22.56 16.84
N THR A 265 -6.75 21.43 16.37
CA THR A 265 -8.17 21.14 16.54
C THR A 265 -8.67 21.20 17.99
N PRO A 266 -7.99 20.62 19.02
CA PRO A 266 -8.43 20.77 20.40
C PRO A 266 -8.27 22.18 20.98
N ALA A 267 -7.55 23.08 20.32
CA ALA A 267 -7.42 24.49 20.74
C ALA A 267 -8.55 25.37 20.19
N LEU A 268 -9.41 24.84 19.31
CA LEU A 268 -10.49 25.54 18.62
C LEU A 268 -11.89 25.07 19.04
N THR A 269 -11.98 24.06 19.92
CA THR A 269 -13.21 23.48 20.47
C THR A 269 -13.28 23.71 21.96
#